data_AF-A0AAW9IFI1-F1
#
_entry.id   AF-A0AAW9IFI1-F1
#
_cell.length_a   1.000
_cell.length_b   1.000
_cell.length_c   1.000
_cell.angle_alpha   90.00
_cell.angle_beta   90.00
_cell.angle_gamma   90.00
#
_symmetry.space_group_name_H-M   'P 1'
#
loop_
_entity.id
_entity.type
_entity.pdbx_description
1 polymer ?
#
loop_
_entity_poly.entity_id
_entity_poly.type
_entity_poly.pdbx_seq_one_letter_code
_entity_poly.pdbx_strand_id
1 'polypeptide(L)'
;MKKKRKSLMQRALALSIALSFISGTVPSMVKPVYAVEKEDNYTQYVDPFVCTEVDYGQLFPGSVVPNGLVKLSPDTYPHATLDHAGYDYKKLQIQGFSHTRIEGVGGQGAGGDVLVTPTYVEYTERPKAETRAIKYTKEDESAKPGYYSVELTPKTGKDNQVSDNTEMGKIKAEMTTDQRT
;
A
#
# COMPACT_ATOMS: atom_id res chain seq x y z
N MET A 1 -80.55 59.82 11.73
CA MET A 1 -81.35 59.37 10.56
C MET A 1 -80.42 58.91 9.43
N LYS A 2 -80.67 57.71 8.89
CA LYS A 2 -80.14 57.12 7.62
C LYS A 2 -78.62 56.89 7.54
N LYS A 3 -78.17 55.69 7.94
CA LYS A 3 -77.83 54.55 7.05
C LYS A 3 -76.46 54.74 6.36
N LYS A 4 -75.36 54.28 6.95
CA LYS A 4 -74.88 52.86 6.85
C LYS A 4 -75.17 52.27 5.47
N ARG A 5 -74.28 52.44 4.49
CA ARG A 5 -74.19 51.59 3.27
C ARG A 5 -73.04 51.88 2.30
N LYS A 6 -72.08 52.78 2.60
CA LYS A 6 -70.95 53.07 1.69
C LYS A 6 -69.59 52.49 2.10
N SER A 7 -69.44 51.82 3.24
CA SER A 7 -68.11 51.36 3.72
C SER A 7 -67.78 49.89 3.46
N LEU A 8 -68.64 49.12 2.77
CA LEU A 8 -68.35 47.71 2.45
C LEU A 8 -67.75 47.51 1.05
N MET A 9 -68.06 48.36 0.07
CA MET A 9 -67.53 48.22 -1.30
C MET A 9 -66.11 48.74 -1.49
N GLN A 10 -65.59 49.59 -0.58
CA GLN A 10 -64.19 50.04 -0.63
C GLN A 10 -63.21 49.07 0.04
N ARG A 11 -63.71 48.04 0.77
CA ARG A 11 -62.87 47.00 1.37
C ARG A 11 -62.80 45.71 0.55
N ALA A 12 -63.64 45.56 -0.48
CA ALA A 12 -63.67 44.36 -1.33
C ALA A 12 -62.69 44.42 -2.51
N LEU A 13 -62.24 45.60 -2.93
CA LEU A 13 -61.32 45.74 -4.08
C LEU A 13 -59.83 45.75 -3.69
N ALA A 14 -59.52 46.01 -2.42
CA ALA A 14 -58.14 45.96 -1.90
C ALA A 14 -57.70 44.56 -1.44
N LEU A 15 -58.63 43.59 -1.38
CA LEU A 15 -58.33 42.21 -0.98
C LEU A 15 -58.14 41.24 -2.17
N SER A 16 -58.30 41.73 -3.41
CA SER A 16 -58.11 40.95 -4.63
C SER A 16 -56.79 41.23 -5.36
N ILE A 17 -55.95 42.14 -4.85
CA ILE A 17 -54.59 42.38 -5.39
C ILE A 17 -53.49 41.76 -4.50
N ALA A 18 -53.85 41.21 -3.34
CA ALA A 18 -52.89 40.56 -2.44
C ALA A 18 -52.80 39.02 -2.60
N LEU A 19 -53.45 38.43 -3.61
CA LEU A 19 -53.56 36.96 -3.74
C LEU A 19 -53.11 36.39 -5.09
N SER A 20 -52.21 37.06 -5.81
CA SER A 20 -51.66 36.51 -7.07
C SER A 20 -50.15 36.63 -7.23
N PHE A 21 -49.40 36.85 -6.15
CA PHE A 21 -47.93 36.82 -6.16
C PHE A 21 -47.36 35.83 -5.14
N ILE A 22 -47.88 34.60 -5.13
CA ILE A 22 -47.13 33.45 -4.64
C ILE A 22 -47.01 32.48 -5.82
N SER A 23 -46.33 32.93 -6.88
CA SER A 23 -45.68 32.00 -7.79
C SER A 23 -44.54 31.38 -6.99
N GLY A 24 -44.84 30.24 -6.37
CA GLY A 24 -43.86 29.43 -5.67
C GLY A 24 -42.89 28.86 -6.70
N THR A 25 -41.87 29.64 -7.04
CA THR A 25 -40.63 29.06 -7.55
C THR A 25 -39.98 28.38 -6.36
N VAL A 26 -40.24 27.08 -6.19
CA VAL A 26 -39.36 26.25 -5.39
C VAL A 26 -37.99 26.40 -6.04
N PRO A 27 -36.97 26.99 -5.38
CA PRO A 27 -35.63 26.91 -5.93
C PRO A 27 -35.29 25.42 -5.90
N SER A 28 -35.31 24.79 -7.07
CA SER A 28 -34.80 23.45 -7.22
C SER A 28 -33.32 23.57 -6.87
N MET A 29 -32.96 23.22 -5.64
CA MET A 29 -31.58 23.08 -5.23
C MET A 29 -31.08 21.85 -5.97
N VAL A 30 -30.69 22.04 -7.23
CA VAL A 30 -30.01 21.03 -8.02
C VAL A 30 -28.70 20.81 -7.29
N LYS A 31 -28.62 19.73 -6.51
CA LYS A 31 -27.34 19.25 -6.02
C LYS A 31 -26.48 19.06 -7.26
N PRO A 32 -25.32 19.71 -7.38
CA PRO A 32 -24.40 19.39 -8.46
C PRO A 32 -24.15 17.88 -8.36
N VAL A 33 -24.58 17.15 -9.39
CA VAL A 33 -24.16 15.77 -9.58
C VAL A 33 -22.73 15.90 -10.08
N TYR A 34 -21.79 15.93 -9.14
CA TYR A 34 -20.40 15.71 -9.48
C TYR A 34 -20.33 14.30 -10.07
N ALA A 35 -19.94 14.19 -11.33
CA ALA A 35 -19.51 12.92 -11.88
C ALA A 35 -18.36 12.46 -10.97
N VAL A 36 -18.54 11.33 -10.29
CA VAL A 36 -17.40 10.61 -9.73
C VAL A 36 -16.66 10.11 -10.96
N GLU A 37 -15.60 10.79 -11.36
CA GLU A 37 -14.67 10.18 -12.30
C GLU A 37 -14.20 8.88 -11.65
N LYS A 38 -14.59 7.76 -12.26
CA LYS A 38 -14.09 6.46 -11.85
C LYS A 38 -12.61 6.48 -12.17
N GLU A 39 -11.78 6.72 -11.16
CA GLU A 39 -10.35 6.60 -11.30
C GLU A 39 -10.04 5.14 -11.65
N ASP A 40 -9.58 4.91 -12.88
CA ASP A 40 -9.20 3.57 -13.31
C ASP A 40 -7.92 3.19 -12.57
N ASN A 41 -8.07 2.32 -11.57
CA ASN A 41 -6.94 1.79 -10.83
C ASN A 41 -6.20 0.73 -11.67
N TYR A 42 -5.30 1.14 -12.56
CA TYR A 42 -4.53 0.20 -13.40
C TYR A 42 -3.55 -0.67 -12.60
N THR A 43 -3.16 -0.24 -11.39
CA THR A 43 -2.21 -1.00 -10.55
C THR A 43 -2.77 -2.35 -10.11
N GLN A 44 -4.10 -2.53 -10.14
CA GLN A 44 -4.77 -3.79 -9.82
C GLN A 44 -4.41 -4.95 -10.76
N TYR A 45 -3.88 -4.66 -11.94
CA TYR A 45 -3.49 -5.67 -12.93
C TYR A 45 -2.03 -6.13 -12.79
N VAL A 46 -1.26 -5.51 -11.91
CA VAL A 46 0.16 -5.82 -11.73
C VAL A 46 0.31 -6.85 -10.62
N ASP A 47 0.96 -7.97 -10.95
CA ASP A 47 1.44 -8.97 -9.98
C ASP A 47 2.97 -8.89 -9.86
N PRO A 48 3.51 -8.32 -8.77
CA PRO A 48 4.96 -8.22 -8.56
C PRO A 48 5.69 -9.55 -8.36
N PHE A 49 4.99 -10.67 -8.17
CA PHE A 49 5.61 -11.99 -8.00
C PHE A 49 5.88 -12.71 -9.31
N VAL A 50 5.32 -12.25 -10.43
CA VAL A 50 5.63 -12.80 -11.76
C VAL A 50 7.13 -12.70 -12.03
N CYS A 51 7.74 -13.79 -12.50
CA CYS A 51 9.18 -13.88 -12.81
C CYS A 51 10.12 -13.69 -11.61
N THR A 52 9.66 -13.95 -10.38
CA THR A 52 10.49 -13.89 -9.15
C THR A 52 11.03 -15.25 -8.68
N GLU A 53 10.65 -16.35 -9.36
CA GLU A 53 11.33 -17.64 -9.21
C GLU A 53 12.66 -17.61 -9.97
N VAL A 54 13.71 -18.14 -9.35
CA VAL A 54 15.07 -18.14 -9.92
C VAL A 54 15.11 -18.81 -11.30
N ASP A 55 15.81 -18.14 -12.22
CA ASP A 55 16.04 -18.54 -13.62
C ASP A 55 14.80 -18.53 -14.53
N TYR A 56 13.75 -17.78 -14.14
CA TYR A 56 12.55 -17.54 -14.95
C TYR A 56 12.18 -16.05 -15.08
N GLY A 57 13.17 -15.17 -15.02
CA GLY A 57 13.00 -13.74 -15.28
C GLY A 57 13.48 -12.77 -14.20
N GLN A 58 14.09 -13.28 -13.11
CA GLN A 58 15.02 -12.52 -12.25
C GLN A 58 14.52 -11.12 -11.87
N LEU A 59 13.23 -11.04 -11.54
CA LEU A 59 12.60 -9.88 -10.95
C LEU A 59 12.54 -10.04 -9.43
N PHE A 60 12.05 -9.01 -8.75
CA PHE A 60 11.87 -9.01 -7.31
C PHE A 60 10.53 -8.35 -6.95
N PRO A 61 9.85 -8.79 -5.88
CA PRO A 61 8.52 -8.29 -5.50
C PRO A 61 8.57 -6.98 -4.69
N GLY A 62 9.74 -6.35 -4.63
CA GLY A 62 10.00 -5.17 -3.79
C GLY A 62 9.21 -3.92 -4.17
N SER A 63 9.16 -2.99 -3.23
CA SER A 63 8.54 -1.68 -3.38
C SER A 63 9.40 -0.73 -4.21
N VAL A 64 8.87 -0.29 -5.35
CA VAL A 64 9.55 0.62 -6.28
C VAL A 64 8.54 1.54 -6.98
N VAL A 65 8.94 2.79 -7.23
CA VAL A 65 8.24 3.72 -8.13
C VAL A 65 8.84 3.66 -9.53
N PRO A 66 8.10 4.02 -10.59
CA PRO A 66 8.62 3.97 -11.96
C PRO A 66 9.97 4.69 -12.11
N ASN A 67 11.00 3.94 -12.51
CA ASN A 67 12.38 4.41 -12.70
C ASN A 67 13.05 5.00 -11.43
N GLY A 68 12.66 4.52 -10.24
CA GLY A 68 13.28 4.89 -8.98
C GLY A 68 14.68 4.28 -8.80
N LEU A 69 15.60 5.05 -8.21
CA LEU A 69 16.92 4.55 -7.82
C LEU A 69 16.83 3.57 -6.65
N VAL A 70 16.07 3.94 -5.61
CA VAL A 70 15.85 3.09 -4.44
C VAL A 70 14.82 2.01 -4.77
N LYS A 71 15.20 0.76 -4.52
CA LYS A 71 14.43 -0.45 -4.78
C LYS A 71 14.43 -1.30 -3.51
N LEU A 72 13.45 -1.03 -2.67
CA LEU A 72 13.26 -1.69 -1.38
C LEU A 72 12.75 -3.11 -1.60
N SER A 73 13.58 -4.13 -1.35
CA SER A 73 13.22 -5.52 -1.66
C SER A 73 13.63 -6.49 -0.55
N PRO A 74 12.86 -7.58 -0.32
CA PRO A 74 13.36 -8.73 0.44
C PRO A 74 14.58 -9.37 -0.24
N ASP A 75 15.46 -9.94 0.58
CA ASP A 75 16.60 -10.77 0.20
C ASP A 75 16.36 -12.17 0.75
N THR A 76 16.16 -13.18 -0.10
CA THR A 76 15.91 -14.55 0.35
C THR A 76 17.18 -15.27 0.78
N TYR A 77 17.04 -16.24 1.65
CA TYR A 77 18.11 -17.09 2.18
C TYR A 77 17.79 -18.58 1.96
N PRO A 78 18.80 -19.44 1.71
CA PRO A 78 20.22 -19.13 1.49
C PRO A 78 20.46 -18.46 0.14
N HIS A 79 21.40 -17.51 0.09
CA HIS A 79 21.80 -16.91 -1.19
C HIS A 79 22.59 -17.93 -2.01
N ALA A 80 22.08 -18.25 -3.19
CA ALA A 80 22.72 -19.12 -4.16
C ALA A 80 23.22 -18.29 -5.35
N THR A 81 24.17 -18.85 -6.10
CA THR A 81 24.79 -18.17 -7.26
C THR A 81 23.80 -17.73 -8.35
N LEU A 82 22.59 -18.30 -8.36
CA LEU A 82 21.55 -18.02 -9.34
C LEU A 82 20.52 -16.98 -8.89
N ASP A 83 20.62 -16.47 -7.65
CA ASP A 83 19.68 -15.51 -7.08
C ASP A 83 20.03 -14.07 -7.51
N HIS A 84 20.01 -13.76 -8.80
CA HIS A 84 20.52 -12.49 -9.34
C HIS A 84 19.72 -11.28 -8.83
N ALA A 85 18.41 -11.43 -8.66
CA ALA A 85 17.55 -10.42 -8.08
C ALA A 85 17.58 -10.40 -6.53
N GLY A 86 18.34 -11.32 -5.91
CA GLY A 86 18.41 -11.58 -4.48
C GLY A 86 17.14 -12.13 -3.82
N TYR A 87 16.08 -12.36 -4.60
CA TYR A 87 14.85 -12.99 -4.17
C TYR A 87 14.56 -14.24 -5.03
N ASP A 88 14.15 -15.32 -4.37
CA ASP A 88 13.62 -16.52 -5.01
C ASP A 88 12.26 -16.86 -4.41
N TYR A 89 11.21 -16.87 -5.24
CA TYR A 89 9.86 -17.21 -4.82
C TYR A 89 9.78 -18.58 -4.12
N LYS A 90 10.67 -19.54 -4.41
CA LYS A 90 10.64 -20.86 -3.76
C LYS A 90 11.19 -20.86 -2.32
N LYS A 91 11.89 -19.80 -1.89
CA LYS A 91 12.55 -19.76 -0.58
C LYS A 91 11.62 -19.20 0.49
N LEU A 92 11.67 -19.82 1.67
CA LEU A 92 10.82 -19.52 2.83
C LEU A 92 11.57 -18.85 3.98
N GLN A 93 12.73 -18.28 3.67
CA GLN A 93 13.52 -17.49 4.61
C GLN A 93 13.98 -16.20 3.94
N ILE A 94 13.90 -15.09 4.68
CA ILE A 94 14.40 -13.78 4.28
C ILE A 94 15.59 -13.43 5.17
N GLN A 95 16.71 -13.10 4.55
CA GLN A 95 17.92 -12.61 5.19
C GLN A 95 17.75 -11.19 5.74
N GLY A 96 16.99 -10.37 5.04
CA GLY A 96 16.74 -8.97 5.34
C GLY A 96 16.17 -8.24 4.13
N PHE A 97 16.37 -6.94 4.11
CA PHE A 97 15.77 -6.02 3.17
C PHE A 97 16.81 -5.05 2.62
N SER A 98 17.14 -5.16 1.33
CA SER A 98 18.11 -4.28 0.66
C SER A 98 17.42 -3.12 -0.07
N HIS A 99 18.21 -2.09 -0.40
CA HIS A 99 17.72 -0.82 -0.94
C HIS A 99 18.07 -0.58 -2.40
N THR A 100 18.90 -1.43 -3.00
CA THR A 100 19.30 -1.34 -4.41
C THR A 100 19.07 -2.68 -5.09
N ARG A 101 18.61 -2.66 -6.34
CA ARG A 101 18.41 -3.85 -7.18
C ARG A 101 18.60 -3.51 -8.64
N ILE A 102 19.02 -4.50 -9.43
CA ILE A 102 18.95 -4.44 -10.89
C ILE A 102 18.04 -5.58 -11.35
N GLU A 103 16.96 -5.23 -12.03
CA GLU A 103 15.95 -6.15 -12.55
C GLU A 103 16.44 -6.91 -13.79
N GLY A 104 16.12 -8.21 -13.87
CA GLY A 104 16.25 -9.01 -15.10
C GLY A 104 17.68 -9.30 -15.56
N VAL A 105 18.69 -9.09 -14.71
CA VAL A 105 20.10 -9.34 -15.05
C VAL A 105 20.52 -10.79 -14.78
N GLY A 106 21.54 -11.25 -15.51
CA GLY A 106 22.20 -12.54 -15.28
C GLY A 106 23.42 -12.45 -14.36
N GLY A 107 24.29 -13.47 -14.41
CA GLY A 107 25.54 -13.50 -13.66
C GLY A 107 25.33 -13.88 -12.19
N GLN A 108 25.74 -13.00 -11.27
CA GLN A 108 25.36 -13.10 -9.84
C GLN A 108 24.38 -11.98 -9.44
N GLY A 109 23.90 -11.20 -10.42
CA GLY A 109 23.17 -9.98 -10.16
C GLY A 109 24.06 -8.81 -9.74
N ALA A 110 23.41 -7.69 -9.39
CA ALA A 110 24.04 -6.50 -8.86
C ALA A 110 23.05 -5.71 -7.98
N GLY A 111 23.59 -4.89 -7.08
CA GLY A 111 22.82 -4.25 -6.01
C GLY A 111 22.79 -5.13 -4.76
N GLY A 112 21.67 -5.14 -4.03
CA GLY A 112 21.56 -5.77 -2.72
C GLY A 112 22.25 -4.96 -1.63
N ASP A 113 22.50 -3.67 -1.87
CA ASP A 113 23.21 -2.80 -0.93
C ASP A 113 22.31 -2.33 0.20
N VAL A 114 22.94 -2.00 1.33
CA VAL A 114 22.28 -1.52 2.56
C VAL A 114 21.23 -2.52 3.02
N LEU A 115 21.66 -3.69 3.47
CA LEU A 115 20.78 -4.73 3.99
C LEU A 115 20.37 -4.42 5.44
N VAL A 116 19.07 -4.29 5.68
CA VAL A 116 18.48 -4.12 7.01
C VAL A 116 17.76 -5.41 7.41
N THR A 117 18.11 -5.97 8.58
CA THR A 117 17.46 -7.16 9.12
C THR A 117 16.79 -6.81 10.46
N PRO A 118 15.45 -6.91 10.59
CA PRO A 118 14.81 -6.79 11.89
C PRO A 118 15.15 -8.04 12.72
N THR A 119 15.58 -7.89 13.97
CA THR A 119 15.98 -9.05 14.79
C THR A 119 15.79 -8.80 16.28
N TYR A 120 15.47 -9.86 17.03
CA TYR A 120 15.51 -9.90 18.49
C TYR A 120 16.72 -10.69 19.01
N VAL A 121 17.58 -11.16 18.10
CA VAL A 121 18.83 -11.84 18.47
C VAL A 121 19.84 -10.81 18.96
N GLU A 122 20.43 -11.08 20.12
CA GLU A 122 21.55 -10.30 20.62
C GLU A 122 22.85 -10.75 19.96
N TYR A 123 23.62 -9.81 19.42
CA TYR A 123 24.92 -10.09 18.83
C TYR A 123 26.02 -9.35 19.58
N THR A 124 27.06 -10.08 19.93
CA THR A 124 28.31 -9.54 20.48
C THR A 124 29.44 -9.53 19.45
N GLU A 125 29.27 -10.27 18.36
CA GLU A 125 30.18 -10.34 17.22
C GLU A 125 29.45 -10.04 15.90
N ARG A 126 30.18 -10.06 14.78
CA ARG A 126 29.57 -9.92 13.46
C ARG A 126 28.55 -11.04 13.22
N PRO A 127 27.27 -10.73 12.95
CA PRO A 127 26.26 -11.74 12.72
C PRO A 127 26.56 -12.59 11.48
N LYS A 128 26.32 -13.90 11.59
CA LYS A 128 26.32 -14.81 10.44
C LYS A 128 25.04 -14.63 9.61
N ALA A 129 25.03 -15.14 8.38
CA ALA A 129 23.87 -15.05 7.51
C ALA A 129 22.71 -15.91 8.06
N GLU A 130 23.03 -17.15 8.43
CA GLU A 130 22.14 -18.18 8.97
C GLU A 130 21.39 -17.69 10.22
N THR A 131 22.08 -16.96 11.10
CA THR A 131 21.53 -16.52 12.39
C THR A 131 20.56 -15.36 12.23
N ARG A 132 20.64 -14.66 11.09
CA ARG A 132 19.78 -13.52 10.72
C ARG A 132 18.67 -13.89 9.75
N ALA A 133 18.70 -15.07 9.13
CA ALA A 133 17.65 -15.53 8.21
C ALA A 133 16.35 -15.83 8.97
N ILE A 134 15.23 -15.25 8.56
CA ILE A 134 13.95 -15.26 9.29
C ILE A 134 12.90 -15.97 8.45
N LYS A 135 12.15 -16.90 9.06
CA LYS A 135 11.13 -17.68 8.36
C LYS A 135 9.86 -16.87 8.11
N TYR A 136 9.19 -17.18 7.01
CA TYR A 136 7.88 -16.68 6.65
C TYR A 136 7.15 -17.71 5.78
N THR A 137 5.87 -17.51 5.53
CA THR A 137 5.11 -18.29 4.54
C THR A 137 4.59 -17.39 3.43
N LYS A 138 4.19 -17.97 2.28
CA LYS A 138 3.71 -17.17 1.14
C LYS A 138 2.35 -16.51 1.40
N GLU A 139 1.58 -17.07 2.31
CA GLU A 139 0.32 -16.49 2.78
C GLU A 139 0.55 -15.21 3.60
N ASP A 140 1.73 -15.08 4.20
CA ASP A 140 2.15 -13.93 5.01
C ASP A 140 2.83 -12.83 4.17
N GLU A 141 2.99 -13.04 2.85
CA GLU A 141 3.69 -12.16 1.93
C GLU A 141 2.69 -11.45 0.99
N SER A 142 2.86 -10.14 0.81
CA SER A 142 2.02 -9.36 -0.09
C SER A 142 2.82 -8.27 -0.78
N ALA A 143 2.56 -8.08 -2.07
CA ALA A 143 3.20 -7.06 -2.88
C ALA A 143 2.19 -6.44 -3.84
N LYS A 144 2.35 -5.14 -4.09
CA LYS A 144 1.64 -4.37 -5.12
C LYS A 144 2.54 -3.21 -5.58
N PRO A 145 2.25 -2.54 -6.70
CA PRO A 145 3.07 -1.40 -7.13
C PRO A 145 3.30 -0.38 -5.99
N GLY A 146 4.57 -0.08 -5.69
CA GLY A 146 4.97 0.85 -4.62
C GLY A 146 4.81 0.33 -3.18
N TYR A 147 4.52 -0.96 -2.96
CA TYR A 147 4.38 -1.53 -1.62
C TYR A 147 4.74 -3.02 -1.55
N TYR A 148 5.48 -3.39 -0.50
CA TYR A 148 5.75 -4.77 -0.14
C TYR A 148 5.59 -4.95 1.37
N SER A 149 5.02 -6.08 1.78
CA SER A 149 4.92 -6.46 3.19
C SER A 149 5.10 -7.95 3.40
N VAL A 150 5.68 -8.31 4.53
CA VAL A 150 5.76 -9.70 4.98
C VAL A 150 5.66 -9.79 6.49
N GLU A 151 4.96 -10.81 7.00
CA GLU A 151 5.02 -11.17 8.41
C GLU A 151 6.09 -12.25 8.64
N LEU A 152 7.04 -11.95 9.51
CA LEU A 152 8.19 -12.80 9.79
C LEU A 152 8.05 -13.48 11.15
N THR A 153 8.38 -14.77 11.23
CA THR A 153 8.47 -15.51 12.49
C THR A 153 9.70 -15.04 13.27
N PRO A 154 9.55 -14.43 14.46
CA PRO A 154 10.67 -13.88 15.21
C PRO A 154 11.73 -14.93 15.50
N LYS A 155 12.98 -14.50 15.52
CA LYS A 155 14.11 -15.30 15.99
C LYS A 155 14.72 -14.63 17.21
N THR A 156 14.98 -15.42 18.25
CA THR A 156 15.54 -14.96 19.52
C THR A 156 16.78 -15.76 19.89
N GLY A 157 17.54 -15.25 20.85
CA GLY A 157 18.74 -15.91 21.38
C GLY A 157 19.94 -15.00 21.31
N LYS A 158 21.14 -15.60 21.34
CA LYS A 158 22.40 -14.85 21.38
C LYS A 158 23.45 -15.46 20.46
N ASP A 159 24.07 -14.62 19.65
CA ASP A 159 25.12 -14.95 18.69
C ASP A 159 24.73 -16.12 17.75
N ASN A 160 25.30 -17.31 17.97
CA ASN A 160 25.03 -18.51 17.17
C ASN A 160 23.95 -19.42 17.78
N GLN A 161 23.52 -19.15 19.01
CA GLN A 161 22.49 -19.92 19.71
C GLN A 161 21.15 -19.24 19.51
N VAL A 162 20.55 -19.48 18.36
CA VAL A 162 19.30 -18.83 17.93
C VAL A 162 18.22 -19.86 17.63
N SER A 163 16.97 -19.51 17.92
CA SER A 163 15.81 -20.33 17.62
C SER A 163 14.64 -19.46 17.17
N ASP A 164 13.80 -20.02 16.32
CA ASP A 164 12.52 -19.39 15.98
C ASP A 164 11.63 -19.35 17.23
N ASN A 165 10.90 -18.26 17.42
CA ASN A 165 10.00 -18.05 18.55
C ASN A 165 8.61 -17.69 18.02
N THR A 166 7.73 -18.69 17.95
CA THR A 166 6.36 -18.54 17.45
C THR A 166 5.39 -18.01 18.52
N GLU A 167 5.82 -17.93 19.78
CA GLU A 167 5.02 -17.37 20.88
C GLU A 167 5.11 -15.84 20.88
N MET A 168 6.24 -15.29 20.42
CA MET A 168 6.36 -13.89 20.08
C MET A 168 5.55 -13.62 18.81
N GLY A 169 4.66 -12.63 18.88
CA GLY A 169 3.90 -12.19 17.72
C GLY A 169 4.83 -11.88 16.53
N LYS A 170 4.31 -12.02 15.31
CA LYS A 170 5.11 -11.86 14.10
C LYS A 170 5.67 -10.45 13.96
N ILE A 171 6.85 -10.35 13.35
CA ILE A 171 7.43 -9.07 12.95
C ILE A 171 6.78 -8.69 11.61
N LYS A 172 5.99 -7.61 11.59
CA LYS A 172 5.48 -7.05 10.34
C LYS A 172 6.54 -6.13 9.73
N ALA A 173 7.10 -6.53 8.59
CA ALA A 173 7.99 -5.68 7.80
C ALA A 173 7.21 -5.08 6.64
N GLU A 174 7.23 -3.75 6.51
CA GLU A 174 6.53 -3.02 5.46
C GLU A 174 7.49 -2.06 4.76
N MET A 175 7.41 -2.03 3.44
CA MET A 175 8.17 -1.16 2.56
C MET A 175 7.18 -0.40 1.69
N THR A 176 7.32 0.92 1.65
CA THR A 176 6.50 1.78 0.79
C THR A 176 7.41 2.75 0.08
N THR A 177 7.19 2.89 -1.23
CA THR A 177 7.91 3.84 -2.07
C THR A 177 6.87 4.69 -2.77
N ASP A 178 6.82 5.97 -2.43
CA ASP A 178 5.85 6.94 -2.94
C ASP A 178 6.53 8.07 -3.75
N GLN A 179 7.81 8.33 -3.49
CA GLN A 179 8.60 9.34 -4.18
C GLN A 179 9.70 8.72 -5.03
N ARG A 180 10.00 9.39 -6.15
CA ARG A 180 11.16 9.07 -6.98
C ARG A 180 12.40 9.75 -6.39
N THR A 181 13.37 8.92 -6.01
CA THR A 181 14.74 9.32 -5.63
C THR A 181 15.65 9.38 -6.85
#